data_AF-A0A7W0WQ01-F1
#
_entry.id   AF-A0A7W0WQ01-F1
#
_cell.length_a   1.000
_cell.length_b   1.000
_cell.length_c   1.000
_cell.angle_alpha   90.00
_cell.angle_beta   90.00
_cell.angle_gamma   90.00
#
_symmetry.space_group_name_H-M   'P 1'
#
loop_
_entity.id
_entity.type
_entity.pdbx_description
1 polymer ?
#
loop_
_entity_poly.entity_id
_entity_poly.type
_entity_poly.pdbx_seq_one_letter_code
_entity_poly.pdbx_strand_id
1 'polypeptide(L)'
;MLLLFALPAEAREQRAWVKSIPDAAAWKIYSKSVSSDELGKFIIDLKTNDIYFIDVNTFNIHADFVLGVLLKKAWTAENVREYNKNYEREKPKFILGYITHHVKIDKWSFAFWEGDKIGPADIIRARKRLEDTFFRKALPFRPDSPMQLKVAVDVKKQGVPVITNDQIYKAADYQAFNKGRAVGKLRIVPVGTPYDALTFERHEIVLLQESYPDITPVAGILATTFSTPLSHVNLRANAWGIPNAGDKKAREKFGKLEGKIVYYEVTETKIVLREATPAEIKELEGKLLDRKTVRLPPAQIDNPKFAMLTRMRAKDAVIYGTKSANLGEIVTANLEGVNVPAGFGVPFFYYVQHMRANGLDKKVEALLADPKFKTDAAWRKSALETLREAIKAAPIDQASLDAIYKRVKLKLGGKGVFVRSSTNAEDLAGFNGAGLYDTVANVVGKKPIGEAMKVVWASVWNLRAVDAREAFG
;
A
#
# COMPACT_ATOMS: atom_id res chain seq x y z
N MET A 1 3.33 44.51 -18.75
CA MET A 1 4.57 44.16 -19.48
C MET A 1 4.46 42.68 -19.84
N LEU A 2 4.18 42.35 -21.10
CA LEU A 2 4.00 40.96 -21.55
C LEU A 2 5.35 40.40 -21.99
N LEU A 3 5.71 39.23 -21.46
CA LEU A 3 6.80 38.40 -21.96
C LEU A 3 6.16 37.25 -22.76
N LEU A 4 6.30 37.27 -24.08
CA LEU A 4 5.88 36.19 -24.97
C LEU A 4 7.08 35.30 -25.27
N PHE A 5 7.01 34.03 -24.93
CA PHE A 5 7.94 33.01 -25.43
C PHE A 5 7.32 32.28 -26.61
N ALA A 6 8.11 32.05 -27.65
CA ALA A 6 7.79 31.08 -28.69
C ALA A 6 7.90 29.67 -28.09
N LEU A 7 6.88 28.84 -28.33
CA LEU A 7 6.95 27.40 -28.05
C LEU A 7 8.04 26.78 -28.95
N PRO A 8 8.88 25.86 -28.46
CA PRO A 8 9.79 25.11 -29.31
C PRO A 8 8.98 24.36 -30.36
N ALA A 9 9.43 24.45 -31.62
CA ALA A 9 8.94 23.58 -32.67
C ALA A 9 9.18 22.12 -32.23
N GLU A 10 8.12 21.30 -32.31
CA GLU A 10 8.08 19.86 -32.02
C GLU A 10 7.84 19.40 -30.56
N ALA A 11 6.96 20.06 -29.81
CA ALA A 11 6.21 19.34 -28.78
C ALA A 11 5.15 18.45 -29.47
N ARG A 12 5.54 17.25 -29.95
CA ARG A 12 4.56 16.22 -30.35
C ARG A 12 3.65 15.98 -29.15
N GLU A 13 2.34 16.15 -29.35
CA GLU A 13 1.31 15.87 -28.34
C GLU A 13 1.51 14.43 -27.81
N GLN A 14 2.08 14.29 -26.61
CA GLN A 14 2.37 12.98 -26.03
C GLN A 14 1.04 12.32 -25.67
N ARG A 15 0.69 11.27 -26.42
CA ARG A 15 -0.50 10.47 -26.09
C ARG A 15 -0.25 9.74 -24.78
N ALA A 16 -1.24 9.72 -23.90
CA ALA A 16 -1.16 9.04 -22.60
C ALA A 16 -1.04 7.49 -22.72
N TRP A 17 -1.17 6.95 -23.94
CA TRP A 17 -1.01 5.53 -24.26
C TRP A 17 -0.78 5.33 -25.76
N VAL A 18 -0.19 4.19 -26.13
CA VAL A 18 0.06 3.76 -27.52
C VAL A 18 -0.28 2.29 -27.73
N LYS A 19 -0.43 1.86 -28.99
CA LYS A 19 -0.72 0.47 -29.37
C LYS A 19 0.53 -0.38 -29.63
N SER A 20 1.70 0.25 -29.74
CA SER A 20 2.98 -0.41 -29.97
C SER A 20 4.13 0.44 -29.42
N ILE A 21 5.23 -0.23 -29.09
CA ILE A 21 6.50 0.38 -28.70
C ILE A 21 7.55 -0.12 -29.71
N PRO A 22 7.78 0.63 -30.81
CA PRO A 22 8.60 0.17 -31.93
C PRO A 22 10.11 0.24 -31.69
N ASP A 23 10.55 1.02 -30.70
CA ASP A 23 11.97 1.22 -30.39
C ASP A 23 12.19 1.60 -28.91
N ALA A 24 13.47 1.71 -28.52
CA ALA A 24 13.87 2.07 -27.17
C ALA A 24 13.53 3.53 -26.80
N ALA A 25 13.44 4.44 -27.77
CA ALA A 25 13.08 5.84 -27.50
C ALA A 25 11.60 5.93 -27.08
N ALA A 26 10.71 5.23 -27.79
CA ALA A 26 9.32 5.09 -27.40
C ALA A 26 9.18 4.42 -26.03
N TRP A 27 9.98 3.39 -25.73
CA TRP A 27 9.97 2.76 -24.40
C TRP A 27 10.28 3.74 -23.28
N LYS A 28 11.28 4.61 -23.45
CA LYS A 28 11.66 5.62 -22.44
C LYS A 28 10.56 6.62 -22.12
N ILE A 29 9.66 6.89 -23.07
CA ILE A 29 8.52 7.80 -22.89
C ILE A 29 7.43 7.14 -22.02
N TYR A 30 7.15 5.86 -22.27
CA TYR A 30 6.03 5.13 -21.63
C TYR A 30 6.44 4.30 -20.41
N SER A 31 7.72 4.22 -20.10
CA SER A 31 8.25 3.51 -18.94
C SER A 31 8.71 4.48 -17.85
N LYS A 32 8.93 3.93 -16.66
CA LYS A 32 9.48 4.66 -15.52
C LYS A 32 10.61 3.86 -14.91
N SER A 33 11.69 4.54 -14.53
CA SER A 33 12.75 3.94 -13.73
C SER A 33 12.25 3.70 -12.30
N VAL A 34 12.35 2.45 -11.85
CA VAL A 34 12.00 2.01 -10.49
C VAL A 34 13.22 1.30 -9.94
N SER A 35 13.86 1.88 -8.92
CA SER A 35 15.21 1.48 -8.48
C SER A 35 16.21 1.53 -9.65
N SER A 36 16.87 0.39 -9.95
CA SER A 36 17.82 0.26 -11.06
C SER A 36 17.20 -0.22 -12.35
N ASP A 37 15.90 -0.55 -12.37
CA ASP A 37 15.23 -1.20 -13.49
C ASP A 37 14.23 -0.25 -14.15
N GLU A 38 13.79 -0.56 -15.36
CA GLU A 38 12.76 0.21 -16.06
C GLU A 38 11.48 -0.61 -16.17
N LEU A 39 10.35 0.02 -15.89
CA LEU A 39 9.05 -0.63 -15.87
C LEU A 39 8.06 0.09 -16.79
N GLY A 40 7.40 -0.70 -17.64
CA GLY A 40 6.30 -0.25 -18.49
C GLY A 40 5.09 -1.16 -18.27
N LYS A 41 3.89 -0.66 -18.54
CA LYS A 41 2.65 -1.42 -18.31
C LYS A 41 1.91 -1.63 -19.62
N PHE A 42 1.27 -2.78 -19.74
CA PHE A 42 0.40 -3.08 -20.87
C PHE A 42 -0.93 -3.67 -20.43
N ILE A 43 -1.95 -3.46 -21.26
CA ILE A 43 -3.31 -4.01 -21.11
C ILE A 43 -3.71 -4.64 -22.43
N ILE A 44 -4.29 -5.83 -22.39
CA ILE A 44 -4.89 -6.46 -23.58
C ILE A 44 -6.39 -6.58 -23.35
N ASP A 45 -7.18 -6.04 -24.27
CA ASP A 45 -8.63 -6.24 -24.32
C ASP A 45 -8.93 -7.59 -24.96
N LEU A 46 -9.58 -8.49 -24.21
CA LEU A 46 -9.89 -9.85 -24.65
C LEU A 46 -10.95 -9.90 -25.75
N LYS A 47 -11.79 -8.86 -25.86
CA LYS A 47 -12.84 -8.77 -26.89
C LYS A 47 -12.27 -8.34 -28.23
N THR A 48 -11.42 -7.32 -28.23
CA THR A 48 -10.86 -6.72 -29.46
C THR A 48 -9.48 -7.26 -29.83
N ASN A 49 -8.80 -7.91 -28.88
CA ASN A 49 -7.40 -8.35 -28.97
C ASN A 49 -6.40 -7.18 -29.13
N ASP A 50 -6.84 -5.97 -28.83
CA ASP A 50 -6.02 -4.78 -28.81
C ASP A 50 -5.10 -4.74 -27.59
N ILE A 51 -3.86 -4.30 -27.78
CA ILE A 51 -2.91 -4.04 -26.70
C ILE A 51 -2.72 -2.53 -26.53
N TYR A 52 -2.60 -2.09 -25.28
CA TYR A 52 -2.38 -0.70 -24.89
C TYR A 52 -1.16 -0.63 -23.98
N PHE A 53 -0.12 0.11 -24.38
CA PHE A 53 0.98 0.51 -23.51
C PHE A 53 0.64 1.86 -22.91
N ILE A 54 0.56 1.93 -21.58
CA ILE A 54 0.13 3.14 -20.88
C ILE A 54 1.34 3.90 -20.35
N ASP A 55 1.26 5.23 -20.37
CA ASP A 55 2.27 6.07 -19.72
C ASP A 55 2.18 5.89 -18.20
N VAL A 56 3.21 5.26 -17.62
CA VAL A 56 3.29 4.94 -16.20
C VAL A 56 3.38 6.20 -15.32
N ASN A 57 3.80 7.34 -15.88
CA ASN A 57 3.83 8.62 -15.16
C ASN A 57 2.44 9.26 -15.09
N THR A 58 1.57 8.96 -16.06
CA THR A 58 0.19 9.44 -16.10
C THR A 58 -0.76 8.49 -15.35
N PHE A 59 -0.59 7.17 -15.52
CA PHE A 59 -1.44 6.14 -14.91
C PHE A 59 -0.65 5.29 -13.92
N ASN A 60 -0.87 5.54 -12.63
CA ASN A 60 -0.14 4.89 -11.54
C ASN A 60 -0.51 3.41 -11.39
N ILE A 61 -1.75 3.02 -11.72
CA ILE A 61 -2.20 1.62 -11.74
C ILE A 61 -3.05 1.34 -12.98
N HIS A 62 -3.10 0.07 -13.41
CA HIS A 62 -3.90 -0.35 -14.57
C HIS A 62 -5.37 0.08 -14.46
N ALA A 63 -5.91 0.08 -13.24
CA ALA A 63 -7.28 0.49 -12.96
C ALA A 63 -7.57 1.96 -13.36
N ASP A 64 -6.59 2.87 -13.22
CA ASP A 64 -6.73 4.28 -13.63
C ASP A 64 -7.06 4.38 -15.12
N PHE A 65 -6.34 3.61 -15.93
CA PHE A 65 -6.55 3.55 -17.36
C PHE A 65 -7.82 2.79 -17.73
N VAL A 66 -8.04 1.60 -17.16
CA VAL A 66 -9.20 0.78 -17.52
C VAL A 66 -10.50 1.46 -17.14
N LEU A 67 -10.62 1.99 -15.92
CA LEU A 67 -11.83 2.69 -15.49
C LEU A 67 -11.96 4.05 -16.18
N GLY A 68 -10.90 4.85 -16.21
CA GLY A 68 -10.96 6.21 -16.73
C GLY A 68 -11.06 6.31 -18.25
N VAL A 69 -10.34 5.45 -18.98
CA VAL A 69 -10.19 5.56 -20.45
C VAL A 69 -11.01 4.50 -21.19
N LEU A 70 -10.82 3.21 -20.86
CA LEU A 70 -11.47 2.13 -21.62
C LEU A 70 -12.95 1.98 -21.27
N LEU A 71 -13.29 2.01 -19.99
CA LEU A 71 -14.67 1.82 -19.51
C LEU A 71 -15.42 3.13 -19.28
N LYS A 72 -14.70 4.26 -19.15
CA LYS A 72 -15.26 5.59 -18.83
C LYS A 72 -16.18 5.56 -17.61
N LYS A 73 -15.77 4.82 -16.57
CA LYS A 73 -16.50 4.60 -15.32
C LYS A 73 -15.85 5.36 -14.16
N ALA A 74 -16.69 5.85 -13.25
CA ALA A 74 -16.22 6.46 -12.02
C ALA A 74 -15.57 5.44 -11.08
N TRP A 75 -14.66 5.92 -10.23
CA TRP A 75 -13.97 5.12 -9.22
C TRP A 75 -14.88 4.83 -8.01
N THR A 76 -15.77 3.85 -8.17
CA THR A 76 -16.66 3.39 -7.08
C THR A 76 -16.22 2.01 -6.59
N ALA A 77 -16.54 1.66 -5.35
CA ALA A 77 -16.22 0.34 -4.79
C ALA A 77 -16.77 -0.81 -5.65
N GLU A 78 -17.96 -0.63 -6.24
CA GLU A 78 -18.56 -1.60 -7.15
C GLU A 78 -17.78 -1.76 -8.45
N ASN A 79 -17.42 -0.65 -9.10
CA ASN A 79 -16.65 -0.68 -10.34
C ASN A 79 -15.24 -1.25 -10.14
N VAL A 80 -14.61 -0.98 -9.00
CA VAL A 80 -13.32 -1.56 -8.62
C VAL A 80 -13.46 -3.07 -8.37
N ARG A 81 -14.50 -3.52 -7.66
CA ARG A 81 -14.77 -4.97 -7.50
C ARG A 81 -14.96 -5.67 -8.84
N GLU A 82 -15.70 -5.06 -9.76
CA GLU A 82 -15.90 -5.61 -11.10
C GLU A 82 -14.60 -5.63 -11.92
N TYR A 83 -13.81 -4.55 -11.84
CA TYR A 83 -12.49 -4.48 -12.46
C TYR A 83 -11.55 -5.56 -11.91
N ASN A 84 -11.54 -5.78 -10.59
CA ASN A 84 -10.65 -6.74 -9.94
C ASN A 84 -10.89 -8.20 -10.36
N LYS A 85 -12.07 -8.53 -10.90
CA LYS A 85 -12.33 -9.85 -11.51
C LYS A 85 -11.36 -10.17 -12.65
N ASN A 86 -10.72 -9.16 -13.27
CA ASN A 86 -9.68 -9.38 -14.28
C ASN A 86 -8.38 -10.00 -13.72
N TYR A 87 -8.22 -10.11 -12.40
CA TYR A 87 -7.11 -10.85 -11.77
C TYR A 87 -7.48 -12.29 -11.41
N GLU A 88 -8.74 -12.70 -11.60
CA GLU A 88 -9.17 -14.08 -11.39
C GLU A 88 -8.77 -14.99 -12.56
N ARG A 89 -8.91 -16.31 -12.37
CA ARG A 89 -8.54 -17.32 -13.36
C ARG A 89 -9.30 -17.14 -14.67
N GLU A 90 -10.60 -16.83 -14.57
CA GLU A 90 -11.46 -16.50 -15.68
C GLU A 90 -11.57 -14.98 -15.79
N LYS A 91 -10.88 -14.43 -16.79
CA LYS A 91 -10.80 -12.98 -16.99
C LYS A 91 -12.00 -12.49 -17.81
N PRO A 92 -12.83 -11.58 -17.29
CA PRO A 92 -14.01 -11.15 -18.01
C PRO A 92 -13.70 -10.23 -19.20
N LYS A 93 -12.63 -9.42 -19.13
CA LYS A 93 -12.37 -8.39 -20.17
C LYS A 93 -10.90 -8.14 -20.50
N PHE A 94 -10.00 -8.17 -19.52
CA PHE A 94 -8.65 -7.64 -19.71
C PHE A 94 -7.58 -8.56 -19.16
N ILE A 95 -6.45 -8.63 -19.87
CA ILE A 95 -5.17 -9.12 -19.33
C ILE A 95 -4.35 -7.90 -18.94
N LEU A 96 -3.80 -7.90 -17.72
CA LEU A 96 -3.15 -6.76 -17.11
C LEU A 96 -1.71 -7.14 -16.74
N GLY A 97 -0.75 -6.67 -17.53
CA GLY A 97 0.65 -7.06 -17.35
C GLY A 97 1.60 -5.89 -17.37
N TYR A 98 2.87 -6.19 -17.15
CA TYR A 98 3.94 -5.21 -17.19
C TYR A 98 5.22 -5.82 -17.75
N ILE A 99 6.09 -4.95 -18.25
CA ILE A 99 7.40 -5.28 -18.81
C ILE A 99 8.45 -4.67 -17.91
N THR A 100 9.52 -5.41 -17.67
CA THR A 100 10.68 -4.96 -16.92
C THR A 100 11.95 -5.11 -17.74
N HIS A 101 12.73 -4.04 -17.80
CA HIS A 101 14.12 -4.07 -18.23
C HIS A 101 15.02 -4.06 -16.99
N HIS A 102 15.65 -5.20 -16.74
CA HIS A 102 16.62 -5.40 -15.67
C HIS A 102 17.98 -4.84 -16.11
N VAL A 103 18.16 -3.53 -15.95
CA VAL A 103 19.27 -2.76 -16.57
C VAL A 103 20.64 -3.32 -16.19
N LYS A 104 20.81 -3.76 -14.94
CA LYS A 104 22.10 -4.27 -14.43
C LYS A 104 22.62 -5.52 -15.16
N ILE A 105 21.71 -6.32 -15.72
CA ILE A 105 22.03 -7.61 -16.36
C ILE A 105 21.59 -7.64 -17.83
N ASP A 106 21.10 -6.50 -18.35
CA ASP A 106 20.50 -6.32 -19.68
C ASP A 106 19.53 -7.47 -20.06
N LYS A 107 18.58 -7.76 -19.17
CA LYS A 107 17.51 -8.74 -19.44
C LYS A 107 16.16 -8.08 -19.44
N TRP A 108 15.31 -8.55 -20.34
CA TRP A 108 13.93 -8.11 -20.46
C TRP A 108 13.01 -9.23 -19.99
N SER A 109 11.91 -8.88 -19.34
CA SER A 109 10.86 -9.82 -18.98
C SER A 109 9.49 -9.18 -19.04
N PHE A 110 8.46 -9.98 -19.22
CA PHE A 110 7.09 -9.56 -18.93
C PHE A 110 6.53 -10.39 -17.78
N ALA A 111 5.68 -9.77 -16.97
CA ALA A 111 5.12 -10.37 -15.79
C ALA A 111 3.69 -9.87 -15.53
N PHE A 112 3.03 -10.51 -14.56
CA PHE A 112 1.71 -10.15 -14.08
C PHE A 112 1.79 -9.86 -12.59
N TRP A 113 0.82 -9.14 -12.06
CA TRP A 113 0.77 -8.89 -10.62
C TRP A 113 0.75 -10.22 -9.85
N GLU A 114 1.41 -10.29 -8.70
CA GLU A 114 1.61 -11.52 -7.93
C GLU A 114 0.30 -12.25 -7.59
N GLY A 115 -0.77 -11.47 -7.32
CA GLY A 115 -2.11 -11.96 -7.01
C GLY A 115 -2.94 -12.33 -8.25
N ASP A 116 -2.44 -12.11 -9.47
CA ASP A 116 -3.13 -12.51 -10.70
C ASP A 116 -3.09 -14.04 -10.87
N LYS A 117 -4.26 -14.66 -10.96
CA LYS A 117 -4.49 -16.09 -11.25
C LYS A 117 -4.39 -16.41 -12.75
N ILE A 118 -3.57 -15.67 -13.49
CA ILE A 118 -3.29 -15.81 -14.92
C ILE A 118 -3.02 -17.26 -15.33
N GLY A 119 -3.73 -17.74 -16.37
CA GLY A 119 -3.61 -19.09 -16.91
C GLY A 119 -2.66 -19.21 -18.09
N PRO A 120 -2.26 -20.44 -18.49
CA PRO A 120 -1.35 -20.65 -19.61
C PRO A 120 -1.79 -19.99 -20.92
N ALA A 121 -3.07 -20.10 -21.26
CA ALA A 121 -3.63 -19.57 -22.51
C ALA A 121 -3.50 -18.04 -22.60
N ASP A 122 -3.74 -17.34 -21.48
CA ASP A 122 -3.63 -15.88 -21.44
C ASP A 122 -2.18 -15.40 -21.47
N ILE A 123 -1.24 -16.15 -20.86
CA ILE A 123 0.19 -15.86 -20.94
C ILE A 123 0.67 -15.99 -22.39
N ILE A 124 0.26 -17.05 -23.08
CA ILE A 124 0.60 -17.27 -24.50
C ILE A 124 0.00 -16.17 -25.38
N ARG A 125 -1.27 -15.79 -25.13
CA ARG A 125 -1.92 -14.67 -25.82
C ARG A 125 -1.15 -13.37 -25.61
N ALA A 126 -0.80 -13.05 -24.37
CA ALA A 126 -0.02 -11.86 -24.04
C ALA A 126 1.34 -11.86 -24.72
N ARG A 127 2.04 -13.00 -24.67
CA ARG A 127 3.34 -13.18 -25.31
C ARG A 127 3.28 -12.89 -26.81
N LYS A 128 2.28 -13.41 -27.51
CA LYS A 128 2.08 -13.20 -28.95
C LYS A 128 1.84 -11.72 -29.28
N ARG A 129 0.95 -11.05 -28.53
CA ARG A 129 0.70 -9.61 -28.74
C ARG A 129 1.94 -8.76 -28.48
N LEU A 130 2.72 -9.08 -27.45
CA LEU A 130 3.99 -8.41 -27.18
C LEU A 130 5.01 -8.66 -28.29
N GLU A 131 5.04 -9.87 -28.85
CA GLU A 131 5.86 -10.23 -30.01
C GLU A 131 5.56 -9.35 -31.22
N ASP A 132 4.29 -9.01 -31.46
CA ASP A 132 3.88 -8.17 -32.60
C ASP A 132 4.13 -6.68 -32.36
N THR A 133 4.03 -6.23 -31.10
CA THR A 133 3.88 -4.79 -30.79
C THR A 133 5.01 -4.19 -29.95
N PHE A 134 5.93 -5.01 -29.45
CA PHE A 134 7.09 -4.59 -28.69
C PHE A 134 8.39 -4.82 -29.48
N PHE A 135 9.33 -3.87 -29.39
CA PHE A 135 10.58 -3.90 -30.15
C PHE A 135 11.52 -5.04 -29.75
N ARG A 136 11.51 -5.46 -28.48
CA ARG A 136 12.29 -6.61 -28.01
C ARG A 136 11.50 -7.91 -28.15
N LYS A 137 12.00 -8.81 -29.01
CA LYS A 137 11.38 -10.14 -29.20
C LYS A 137 11.79 -11.14 -28.10
N ALA A 138 13.00 -11.02 -27.56
CA ALA A 138 13.48 -11.83 -26.45
C ALA A 138 12.85 -11.33 -25.12
N LEU A 139 11.60 -11.72 -24.90
CA LEU A 139 10.79 -11.26 -23.77
C LEU A 139 10.19 -12.47 -23.03
N PRO A 140 10.99 -13.16 -22.19
CA PRO A 140 10.51 -14.29 -21.39
C PRO A 140 9.45 -13.87 -20.37
N PHE A 141 8.54 -14.81 -20.09
CA PHE A 141 7.61 -14.70 -18.98
C PHE A 141 8.36 -14.87 -17.65
N ARG A 142 8.12 -13.96 -16.70
CA ARG A 142 8.66 -14.01 -15.35
C ARG A 142 7.53 -14.19 -14.34
N PRO A 143 7.43 -15.36 -13.68
CA PRO A 143 6.41 -15.60 -12.66
C PRO A 143 6.75 -14.84 -11.37
N ASP A 144 5.75 -14.16 -10.80
CA ASP A 144 5.89 -13.36 -9.58
C ASP A 144 5.25 -13.98 -8.34
N SER A 145 4.65 -15.15 -8.46
CA SER A 145 4.13 -15.91 -7.33
C SER A 145 4.36 -17.41 -7.48
N PRO A 146 4.35 -18.18 -6.38
CA PRO A 146 4.45 -19.64 -6.43
C PRO A 146 3.37 -20.29 -7.29
N MET A 147 2.16 -19.72 -7.31
CA MET A 147 1.09 -20.14 -8.21
C MET A 147 1.47 -19.96 -9.68
N GLN A 148 1.99 -18.79 -10.05
CA GLN A 148 2.43 -18.53 -11.42
C GLN A 148 3.65 -19.38 -11.80
N LEU A 149 4.51 -19.74 -10.84
CA LEU A 149 5.64 -20.63 -11.08
C LEU A 149 5.18 -22.03 -11.52
N LYS A 150 4.10 -22.55 -10.93
CA LYS A 150 3.48 -23.81 -11.39
C LYS A 150 2.97 -23.69 -12.83
N VAL A 151 2.28 -22.59 -13.14
CA VAL A 151 1.77 -22.31 -14.50
C VAL A 151 2.91 -22.17 -15.51
N ALA A 152 4.03 -21.57 -15.11
CA ALA A 152 5.19 -21.34 -15.98
C ALA A 152 5.78 -22.65 -16.53
N VAL A 153 5.67 -23.76 -15.79
CA VAL A 153 6.09 -25.09 -16.26
C VAL A 153 5.33 -25.49 -17.53
N ASP A 154 4.01 -25.29 -17.53
CA ASP A 154 3.16 -25.67 -18.67
C ASP A 154 3.28 -24.69 -19.84
N VAL A 155 3.49 -23.41 -19.55
CA VAL A 155 3.73 -22.38 -20.57
C VAL A 155 5.07 -22.60 -21.27
N LYS A 156 6.09 -23.05 -20.52
CA LYS A 156 7.39 -23.42 -21.09
C LYS A 156 7.30 -24.61 -22.04
N LYS A 157 6.49 -25.63 -21.71
CA LYS A 157 6.23 -26.78 -22.61
C LYS A 157 5.56 -26.35 -23.91
N GLN A 158 4.79 -25.26 -23.89
CA GLN A 158 4.12 -24.67 -25.04
C GLN A 158 4.98 -23.63 -25.79
N GLY A 159 6.29 -23.58 -25.51
CA GLY A 159 7.25 -22.82 -26.31
C GLY A 159 7.46 -21.36 -25.89
N VAL A 160 6.83 -20.88 -24.82
CA VAL A 160 7.10 -19.53 -24.29
C VAL A 160 8.33 -19.57 -23.38
N PRO A 161 9.37 -18.77 -23.66
CA PRO A 161 10.53 -18.67 -22.76
C PRO A 161 10.12 -18.20 -21.37
N VAL A 162 10.68 -18.82 -20.33
CA VAL A 162 10.44 -18.46 -18.93
C VAL A 162 11.76 -18.11 -18.27
N ILE A 163 11.77 -17.03 -17.48
CA ILE A 163 12.88 -16.64 -16.64
C ILE A 163 12.40 -16.47 -15.20
N THR A 164 13.08 -17.09 -14.24
CA THR A 164 12.71 -16.93 -12.83
C THR A 164 13.41 -15.74 -12.20
N ASN A 165 12.85 -15.23 -11.11
CA ASN A 165 13.52 -14.20 -10.29
C ASN A 165 14.91 -14.66 -9.84
N ASP A 166 15.11 -15.95 -9.60
CA ASP A 166 16.42 -16.53 -9.26
C ASP A 166 17.45 -16.37 -10.37
N GLN A 167 17.04 -16.52 -11.63
CA GLN A 167 17.90 -16.37 -12.80
C GLN A 167 18.19 -14.91 -13.16
N ILE A 168 17.35 -13.98 -12.72
CA ILE A 168 17.53 -12.53 -12.93
C ILE A 168 18.42 -11.97 -11.83
N TYR A 169 18.05 -12.19 -10.58
CA TYR A 169 18.70 -11.51 -9.47
C TYR A 169 19.91 -12.27 -8.91
N LYS A 170 20.25 -13.45 -9.48
CA LYS A 170 21.24 -14.39 -8.91
C LYS A 170 21.13 -14.41 -7.39
N ALA A 171 19.89 -14.49 -6.89
CA ALA A 171 19.64 -14.24 -5.49
C ALA A 171 20.38 -15.33 -4.71
N ALA A 172 21.39 -14.90 -3.95
CA ALA A 172 22.01 -15.73 -2.94
C ALA A 172 20.88 -16.39 -2.14
N ASP A 173 21.11 -17.60 -1.63
CA ASP A 173 20.11 -18.31 -0.82
C ASP A 173 19.62 -17.47 0.38
N TYR A 174 20.33 -16.38 0.70
CA TYR A 174 20.08 -15.43 1.77
C TYR A 174 20.20 -13.97 1.30
N GLN A 175 19.33 -13.10 1.82
CA GLN A 175 19.43 -11.64 1.68
C GLN A 175 19.00 -10.94 2.99
N ALA A 176 19.83 -10.01 3.48
CA ALA A 176 19.45 -9.12 4.57
C ALA A 176 18.65 -7.91 4.02
N PHE A 177 17.47 -7.66 4.57
CA PHE A 177 16.68 -6.45 4.26
C PHE A 177 16.75 -5.41 5.37
N ASN A 178 16.70 -5.85 6.63
CA ASN A 178 16.91 -5.02 7.79
C ASN A 178 17.66 -5.82 8.87
N LYS A 179 18.83 -5.31 9.28
CA LYS A 179 19.67 -5.96 10.28
C LYS A 179 19.15 -5.69 11.68
N GLY A 180 19.37 -6.64 12.59
CA GLY A 180 18.98 -6.47 13.98
C GLY A 180 18.74 -7.80 14.67
N ARG A 181 18.29 -7.71 15.92
CA ARG A 181 17.99 -8.87 16.76
C ARG A 181 16.62 -8.71 17.42
N ALA A 182 15.92 -9.82 17.54
CA ALA A 182 14.63 -9.91 18.20
C ALA A 182 14.49 -11.25 18.91
N VAL A 183 13.63 -11.28 19.92
CA VAL A 183 13.17 -12.51 20.57
C VAL A 183 11.66 -12.54 20.42
N GLY A 184 11.11 -13.69 20.08
CA GLY A 184 9.68 -13.80 19.82
C GLY A 184 9.23 -15.22 19.54
N LYS A 185 7.93 -15.44 19.51
CA LYS A 185 7.34 -16.75 19.17
C LYS A 185 7.43 -16.97 17.66
N LEU A 186 8.08 -18.04 17.21
CA LEU A 186 8.14 -18.36 15.79
C LEU A 186 6.77 -18.84 15.31
N ARG A 187 6.23 -18.18 14.28
CA ARG A 187 5.02 -18.58 13.59
C ARG A 187 5.30 -18.75 12.11
N ILE A 188 4.92 -19.89 11.54
CA ILE A 188 5.12 -20.13 10.12
C ILE A 188 3.77 -20.01 9.42
N VAL A 189 3.72 -19.15 8.41
CA VAL A 189 2.49 -18.91 7.66
C VAL A 189 2.34 -20.02 6.61
N PRO A 190 1.26 -20.81 6.64
CA PRO A 190 1.03 -21.85 5.65
C PRO A 190 0.92 -21.25 4.23
N VAL A 191 1.41 -21.99 3.25
CA VAL A 191 1.25 -21.64 1.83
C VAL A 191 -0.24 -21.66 1.46
N GLY A 192 -0.70 -20.65 0.73
CA GLY A 192 -2.09 -20.46 0.34
C GLY A 192 -2.93 -19.69 1.36
N THR A 193 -2.34 -19.16 2.44
CA THR A 193 -3.09 -18.37 3.43
C THR A 193 -3.51 -17.03 2.81
N PRO A 194 -4.82 -16.71 2.72
CA PRO A 194 -5.25 -15.42 2.18
C PRO A 194 -4.76 -14.27 3.06
N TYR A 195 -4.35 -13.16 2.44
CA TYR A 195 -3.93 -11.95 3.16
C TYR A 195 -4.97 -11.47 4.18
N ASP A 196 -6.25 -11.49 3.79
CA ASP A 196 -7.36 -11.06 4.66
C ASP A 196 -7.60 -12.00 5.84
N ALA A 197 -7.01 -13.21 5.85
CA ALA A 197 -7.06 -14.12 6.99
C ALA A 197 -5.86 -13.94 7.94
N LEU A 198 -4.82 -13.20 7.53
CA LEU A 198 -3.64 -12.98 8.36
C LEU A 198 -3.94 -12.03 9.53
N THR A 199 -3.48 -12.46 10.69
CA THR A 199 -3.38 -11.70 11.94
C THR A 199 -2.09 -12.14 12.62
N PHE A 200 -1.33 -11.20 13.17
CA PHE A 200 -0.07 -11.50 13.86
C PHE A 200 -0.05 -10.83 15.22
N GLU A 201 0.57 -11.49 16.18
CA GLU A 201 0.90 -10.86 17.46
C GLU A 201 2.26 -10.16 17.36
N ARG A 202 2.42 -9.04 18.09
CA ARG A 202 3.64 -8.21 18.00
C ARG A 202 4.90 -8.93 18.47
N HIS A 203 4.76 -9.92 19.34
CA HIS A 203 5.87 -10.73 19.81
C HIS A 203 6.17 -11.91 18.88
N GLU A 204 5.49 -12.04 17.74
CA GLU A 204 5.75 -13.13 16.79
C GLU A 204 6.91 -12.79 15.87
N ILE A 205 7.74 -13.78 15.59
CA ILE A 205 8.67 -13.78 14.46
C ILE A 205 8.01 -14.62 13.39
N VAL A 206 7.73 -14.02 12.23
CA VAL A 206 6.90 -14.66 11.20
C VAL A 206 7.74 -15.17 10.05
N LEU A 207 7.56 -16.45 9.70
CA LEU A 207 8.15 -17.05 8.52
C LEU A 207 7.11 -17.03 7.38
N LEU A 208 7.33 -16.15 6.41
CA LEU A 208 6.45 -15.95 5.27
C LEU A 208 6.92 -16.82 4.11
N GLN A 209 6.08 -17.78 3.72
CA GLN A 209 6.37 -18.67 2.60
C GLN A 209 5.93 -18.12 1.24
N GLU A 210 5.20 -17.00 1.26
CA GLU A 210 4.64 -16.30 0.12
C GLU A 210 4.79 -14.79 0.30
N SER A 211 4.67 -14.05 -0.81
CA SER A 211 4.64 -12.59 -0.79
C SER A 211 3.26 -12.10 -0.36
N TYR A 212 3.24 -11.09 0.51
CA TYR A 212 2.03 -10.43 0.98
C TYR A 212 2.11 -8.93 0.71
N PRO A 213 0.98 -8.28 0.35
CA PRO A 213 0.97 -6.86 -0.01
C PRO A 213 1.31 -5.94 1.17
N ASP A 214 1.11 -6.42 2.39
CA ASP A 214 1.35 -5.66 3.61
C ASP A 214 1.52 -6.59 4.82
N ILE A 215 1.95 -6.04 5.95
CA ILE A 215 2.07 -6.75 7.22
C ILE A 215 1.77 -5.81 8.41
N THR A 216 1.20 -6.35 9.48
CA THR A 216 1.11 -5.66 10.78
C THR A 216 2.45 -5.76 11.53
N PRO A 217 2.71 -4.87 12.51
CA PRO A 217 3.94 -4.95 13.31
C PRO A 217 4.13 -6.31 13.99
N VAL A 218 5.33 -6.86 13.87
CA VAL A 218 5.80 -8.15 14.41
C VAL A 218 7.21 -7.99 15.00
N ALA A 219 7.73 -8.99 15.71
CA ALA A 219 9.07 -8.93 16.29
C ALA A 219 10.17 -9.19 15.25
N GLY A 220 9.88 -9.95 14.19
CA GLY A 220 10.84 -10.26 13.12
C GLY A 220 10.17 -10.87 11.90
N ILE A 221 10.78 -10.71 10.72
CA ILE A 221 10.24 -11.22 9.44
C ILE A 221 11.29 -12.06 8.73
N LEU A 222 10.93 -13.30 8.38
CA LEU A 222 11.76 -14.20 7.59
C LEU A 222 10.99 -14.72 6.37
N ALA A 223 11.39 -14.32 5.16
CA ALA A 223 10.70 -14.73 3.94
C ALA A 223 11.44 -15.85 3.20
N THR A 224 10.75 -16.88 2.69
CA THR A 224 11.36 -17.87 1.76
C THR A 224 11.27 -17.44 0.30
N THR A 225 10.39 -16.49 -0.01
CA THR A 225 10.24 -15.91 -1.34
C THR A 225 10.78 -14.48 -1.32
N PHE A 226 11.69 -14.18 -2.24
CA PHE A 226 12.27 -12.85 -2.35
C PHE A 226 11.27 -11.89 -2.99
N SER A 227 10.80 -10.92 -2.22
CA SER A 227 10.20 -9.70 -2.75
C SER A 227 11.29 -8.71 -3.14
N THR A 228 10.99 -7.74 -4.00
CA THR A 228 11.95 -6.65 -4.26
C THR A 228 12.25 -5.88 -2.96
N PRO A 229 13.45 -5.27 -2.81
CA PRO A 229 13.76 -4.44 -1.65
C PRO A 229 12.78 -3.28 -1.40
N LEU A 230 12.06 -2.85 -2.46
CA LEU A 230 11.03 -1.82 -2.40
C LEU A 230 9.63 -2.36 -2.07
N SER A 231 9.49 -3.64 -1.73
CA SER A 231 8.19 -4.15 -1.30
C SER A 231 7.70 -3.40 -0.07
N HIS A 232 6.39 -3.23 0.02
CA HIS A 232 5.76 -2.47 1.11
C HIS A 232 6.07 -3.09 2.49
N VAL A 233 6.18 -4.43 2.56
CA VAL A 233 6.64 -5.17 3.75
C VAL A 233 8.07 -4.77 4.14
N ASN A 234 9.00 -4.71 3.18
CA ASN A 234 10.39 -4.37 3.44
C ASN A 234 10.56 -2.92 3.92
N LEU A 235 9.87 -1.98 3.27
CA LEU A 235 9.87 -0.57 3.66
C LEU A 235 9.30 -0.36 5.07
N ARG A 236 8.23 -1.07 5.43
CA ARG A 236 7.64 -1.01 6.78
C ARG A 236 8.54 -1.62 7.84
N ALA A 237 9.10 -2.80 7.58
CA ALA A 237 10.01 -3.47 8.49
C ALA A 237 11.21 -2.57 8.82
N ASN A 238 11.75 -1.85 7.83
CA ASN A 238 12.82 -0.88 8.02
C ASN A 238 12.35 0.32 8.87
N ALA A 239 11.21 0.92 8.54
CA ALA A 239 10.64 2.05 9.29
C ALA A 239 10.35 1.71 10.76
N TRP A 240 9.99 0.46 11.05
CA TRP A 240 9.72 -0.03 12.40
C TRP A 240 10.96 -0.60 13.11
N GLY A 241 12.12 -0.66 12.45
CA GLY A 241 13.34 -1.24 13.02
C GLY A 241 13.23 -2.75 13.27
N ILE A 242 12.35 -3.45 12.56
CA ILE A 242 12.12 -4.90 12.71
C ILE A 242 13.18 -5.66 11.91
N PRO A 243 13.92 -6.61 12.51
CA PRO A 243 14.84 -7.47 11.78
C PRO A 243 14.12 -8.23 10.67
N ASN A 244 14.65 -8.17 9.44
CA ASN A 244 14.01 -8.70 8.25
C ASN A 244 15.04 -9.32 7.29
N ALA A 245 14.83 -10.57 6.91
CA ALA A 245 15.67 -11.26 5.94
C ALA A 245 14.87 -12.19 5.03
N GLY A 246 15.41 -12.46 3.84
CA GLY A 246 15.00 -13.56 2.99
C GLY A 246 15.97 -14.73 3.11
N ASP A 247 15.47 -15.95 3.27
CA ASP A 247 16.24 -17.19 3.12
C ASP A 247 15.36 -18.28 2.51
N LYS A 248 15.69 -18.72 1.29
CA LYS A 248 14.91 -19.71 0.54
C LYS A 248 14.71 -21.02 1.28
N LYS A 249 15.69 -21.39 2.09
CA LYS A 249 15.71 -22.65 2.85
C LYS A 249 15.25 -22.45 4.30
N ALA A 250 14.70 -21.28 4.65
CA ALA A 250 14.27 -20.98 6.02
C ALA A 250 13.27 -22.01 6.56
N ARG A 251 12.29 -22.45 5.75
CA ARG A 251 11.32 -23.46 6.18
C ARG A 251 11.99 -24.79 6.55
N GLU A 252 12.96 -25.22 5.75
CA GLU A 252 13.71 -26.46 6.00
C GLU A 252 14.63 -26.33 7.22
N LYS A 253 15.33 -25.20 7.34
CA LYS A 253 16.28 -24.92 8.43
C LYS A 253 15.59 -24.77 9.78
N PHE A 254 14.45 -24.09 9.83
CA PHE A 254 13.86 -23.58 11.06
C PHE A 254 12.45 -24.12 11.35
N GLY A 255 11.88 -24.94 10.48
CA GLY A 255 10.52 -25.46 10.65
C GLY A 255 10.27 -26.20 11.97
N LYS A 256 11.31 -26.83 12.54
CA LYS A 256 11.25 -27.54 13.83
C LYS A 256 11.05 -26.62 15.05
N LEU A 257 11.23 -25.31 14.87
CA LEU A 257 11.13 -24.31 15.94
C LEU A 257 9.74 -23.65 15.98
N GLU A 258 8.81 -24.07 15.12
CA GLU A 258 7.45 -23.54 15.08
C GLU A 258 6.78 -23.61 16.46
N GLY A 259 6.17 -22.48 16.87
CA GLY A 259 5.49 -22.34 18.15
C GLY A 259 6.42 -22.07 19.35
N LYS A 260 7.74 -22.21 19.21
CA LYS A 260 8.72 -21.94 20.27
C LYS A 260 9.08 -20.47 20.34
N ILE A 261 9.55 -20.01 21.51
CA ILE A 261 10.18 -18.69 21.64
C ILE A 261 11.61 -18.79 21.14
N VAL A 262 11.94 -18.00 20.13
CA VAL A 262 13.21 -18.04 19.42
C VAL A 262 13.94 -16.72 19.54
N TYR A 263 15.26 -16.79 19.61
CA TYR A 263 16.16 -15.69 19.30
C TYR A 263 16.35 -15.63 17.80
N TYR A 264 16.19 -14.44 17.22
CA TYR A 264 16.35 -14.17 15.80
C TYR A 264 17.29 -12.99 15.59
N GLU A 265 18.37 -13.22 14.86
CA GLU A 265 19.33 -12.20 14.47
C GLU A 265 19.59 -12.24 12.96
N VAL A 266 19.54 -11.07 12.35
CA VAL A 266 19.85 -10.82 10.95
C VAL A 266 21.14 -10.03 10.86
N THR A 267 22.17 -10.64 10.27
CA THR A 267 23.45 -9.97 9.98
C THR A 267 23.53 -9.59 8.51
N GLU A 268 24.71 -9.23 8.01
CA GLU A 268 24.89 -9.00 6.57
C GLU A 268 24.97 -10.31 5.77
N THR A 269 25.34 -11.42 6.42
CA THR A 269 25.72 -12.66 5.73
C THR A 269 24.95 -13.89 6.18
N LYS A 270 24.23 -13.84 7.31
CA LYS A 270 23.50 -14.99 7.84
C LYS A 270 22.32 -14.62 8.74
N ILE A 271 21.50 -15.64 8.99
CA ILE A 271 20.47 -15.66 10.02
C ILE A 271 20.94 -16.54 11.15
N VAL A 272 20.79 -16.05 12.39
CA VAL A 272 20.83 -16.90 13.58
C VAL A 272 19.40 -17.00 14.09
N LEU A 273 18.81 -18.19 13.98
CA LEU A 273 17.49 -18.47 14.54
C LEU A 273 17.54 -19.77 15.35
N ARG A 274 17.32 -19.65 16.65
CA ARG A 274 17.44 -20.73 17.64
C ARG A 274 16.47 -20.52 18.79
N GLU A 275 16.27 -21.53 19.64
CA GLU A 275 15.51 -21.33 20.88
C GLU A 275 16.17 -20.25 21.75
N ALA A 276 15.31 -19.40 22.33
CA ALA A 276 15.75 -18.33 23.21
C ALA A 276 16.17 -18.88 24.57
N THR A 277 17.22 -18.31 25.16
CA THR A 277 17.62 -18.62 26.53
C THR A 277 16.67 -17.96 27.53
N PRO A 278 16.54 -18.47 28.77
CA PRO A 278 15.69 -17.85 29.80
C PRO A 278 16.04 -16.37 30.07
N ALA A 279 17.32 -16.01 29.99
CA ALA A 279 17.77 -14.62 30.14
C ALA A 279 17.26 -13.72 29.00
N GLU A 280 17.31 -14.20 27.75
CA GLU A 280 16.82 -13.48 26.57
C GLU A 280 15.30 -13.28 26.60
N ILE A 281 14.55 -14.27 27.11
CA ILE A 281 13.10 -14.17 27.31
C ILE A 281 12.78 -13.08 28.35
N LYS A 282 13.47 -13.11 29.50
CA LYS A 282 13.26 -12.14 30.57
C LYS A 282 13.65 -10.71 30.15
N GLU A 283 14.73 -10.55 29.38
CA GLU A 283 15.15 -9.26 28.83
C GLU A 283 14.09 -8.71 27.85
N LEU A 284 13.49 -9.57 27.02
CA LEU A 284 12.40 -9.19 26.13
C LEU A 284 11.16 -8.73 26.92
N GLU A 285 10.74 -9.51 27.92
CA GLU A 285 9.61 -9.15 28.78
C GLU A 285 9.83 -7.79 29.44
N GLY A 286 11.05 -7.51 29.93
CA GLY A 286 11.43 -6.20 30.45
C GLY A 286 11.34 -5.07 29.41
N LYS A 287 11.81 -5.29 28.18
CA LYS A 287 11.72 -4.28 27.10
C LYS A 287 10.29 -4.04 26.60
N LEU A 288 9.45 -5.07 26.63
CA LEU A 288 8.03 -4.93 26.30
C LEU A 288 7.30 -4.05 27.31
N LEU A 289 7.80 -3.98 28.55
CA LEU A 289 7.31 -3.10 29.61
C LEU A 289 7.84 -1.66 29.46
N ASP A 290 9.09 -1.48 28.99
CA ASP A 290 9.79 -0.19 28.84
C ASP A 290 9.59 0.52 27.47
N ARG A 291 8.42 0.36 26.83
CA ARG A 291 8.21 0.88 25.47
C ARG A 291 8.39 2.41 25.39
N LYS A 292 9.25 2.83 24.45
CA LYS A 292 9.39 4.24 24.04
C LYS A 292 8.03 4.78 23.61
N THR A 293 7.50 5.72 24.37
CA THR A 293 6.24 6.41 24.08
C THR A 293 6.52 7.55 23.10
N VAL A 294 5.87 7.54 21.95
CA VAL A 294 5.86 8.70 21.06
C VAL A 294 5.04 9.79 21.73
N ARG A 295 5.62 10.99 21.90
CA ARG A 295 4.90 12.13 22.44
C ARG A 295 3.88 12.62 21.42
N LEU A 296 2.62 12.22 21.60
CA LEU A 296 1.52 12.69 20.78
C LEU A 296 1.23 14.17 21.07
N PRO A 297 1.14 15.03 20.04
CA PRO A 297 0.55 16.36 20.18
C PRO A 297 -0.88 16.24 20.74
N PRO A 298 -1.27 17.09 21.70
CA PRO A 298 -2.63 17.08 22.23
C PRO A 298 -3.62 17.39 21.11
N ALA A 299 -4.78 16.73 21.12
CA ALA A 299 -5.88 17.06 20.23
C ALA A 299 -6.76 18.14 20.88
N GLN A 300 -6.88 19.31 20.26
CA GLN A 300 -7.87 20.32 20.62
C GLN A 300 -9.22 19.91 20.05
N ILE A 301 -10.12 19.49 20.94
CA ILE A 301 -11.40 18.86 20.58
C ILE A 301 -12.61 19.81 20.71
N ASP A 302 -12.38 21.05 21.11
CA ASP A 302 -13.38 22.09 21.39
C ASP A 302 -13.39 23.20 20.32
N ASN A 303 -12.53 23.13 19.31
CA ASN A 303 -12.41 24.12 18.25
C ASN A 303 -13.18 23.72 16.98
N PRO A 304 -14.33 24.36 16.65
CA PRO A 304 -15.10 24.03 15.46
C PRO A 304 -14.63 24.76 14.18
N LYS A 305 -13.62 25.63 14.27
CA LYS A 305 -13.26 26.52 13.15
C LYS A 305 -12.55 25.75 12.04
N PHE A 306 -12.97 25.99 10.80
CA PHE A 306 -12.23 25.54 9.61
C PHE A 306 -11.09 26.50 9.27
N ALA A 307 -9.96 25.98 8.77
CA ALA A 307 -8.90 26.80 8.19
C ALA A 307 -8.53 26.33 6.78
N MET A 308 -8.28 27.28 5.86
CA MET A 308 -7.68 26.96 4.57
C MET A 308 -6.22 26.55 4.77
N LEU A 309 -5.68 25.68 3.90
CA LEU A 309 -4.26 25.29 3.95
C LEU A 309 -3.32 26.52 3.97
N THR A 310 -3.63 27.56 3.19
CA THR A 310 -2.90 28.84 3.19
C THR A 310 -2.78 29.53 4.56
N ARG A 311 -3.63 29.17 5.52
CA ARG A 311 -3.69 29.76 6.88
C ARG A 311 -3.25 28.78 7.97
N MET A 312 -2.83 27.57 7.60
CA MET A 312 -2.37 26.56 8.55
C MET A 312 -0.86 26.64 8.72
N ARG A 313 -0.39 26.39 9.94
CA ARG A 313 1.02 26.25 10.32
C ARG A 313 1.21 24.97 11.11
N ALA A 314 2.46 24.56 11.32
CA ALA A 314 2.85 23.35 12.06
C ALA A 314 2.18 23.27 13.44
N LYS A 315 2.03 24.41 14.13
CA LYS A 315 1.34 24.49 15.44
C LYS A 315 -0.13 24.09 15.39
N ASP A 316 -0.78 24.20 14.22
CA ASP A 316 -2.19 23.88 14.06
C ASP A 316 -2.42 22.35 13.91
N ALA A 317 -1.36 21.54 13.98
CA ALA A 317 -1.45 20.08 14.03
C ALA A 317 -2.31 19.58 15.20
N VAL A 318 -2.37 20.33 16.30
CA VAL A 318 -3.23 20.02 17.45
C VAL A 318 -4.73 20.17 17.14
N ILE A 319 -5.10 20.90 16.07
CA ILE A 319 -6.50 21.13 15.67
C ILE A 319 -6.87 20.28 14.45
N TYR A 320 -5.99 20.21 13.45
CA TYR A 320 -6.29 19.61 12.14
C TYR A 320 -5.43 18.39 11.79
N GLY A 321 -4.54 17.96 12.69
CA GLY A 321 -3.57 16.91 12.45
C GLY A 321 -2.33 17.36 11.67
N THR A 322 -1.28 16.54 11.75
CA THR A 322 0.07 16.86 11.26
C THR A 322 0.13 17.00 9.75
N LYS A 323 -0.55 16.11 9.00
CA LYS A 323 -0.56 16.17 7.54
C LYS A 323 -1.15 17.48 6.99
N SER A 324 -2.28 17.93 7.55
CA SER A 324 -2.90 19.19 7.13
C SER A 324 -2.02 20.39 7.50
N ALA A 325 -1.41 20.38 8.68
CA ALA A 325 -0.50 21.42 9.14
C ALA A 325 0.76 21.50 8.26
N ASN A 326 1.41 20.36 7.97
CA ASN A 326 2.57 20.27 7.08
C ASN A 326 2.24 20.72 5.66
N LEU A 327 1.06 20.37 5.14
CA LEU A 327 0.61 20.83 3.83
C LEU A 327 0.40 22.35 3.82
N GLY A 328 -0.05 22.93 4.94
CA GLY A 328 -0.12 24.38 5.14
C GLY A 328 1.26 25.07 5.14
N GLU A 329 2.27 24.43 5.72
CA GLU A 329 3.66 24.90 5.65
C GLU A 329 4.17 24.89 4.20
N ILE A 330 3.93 23.81 3.44
CA ILE A 330 4.34 23.73 2.02
C ILE A 330 3.66 24.82 1.19
N VAL A 331 2.35 25.05 1.38
CA VAL A 331 1.62 26.13 0.70
C VAL A 331 2.22 27.49 1.03
N THR A 332 2.61 27.70 2.28
CA THR A 332 3.17 28.98 2.76
C THR A 332 4.59 29.20 2.24
N ALA A 333 5.39 28.13 2.17
CA ALA A 333 6.76 28.18 1.67
C ALA A 333 6.83 28.57 0.18
N ASN A 334 5.74 28.37 -0.57
CA ASN A 334 5.61 28.76 -1.98
C ASN A 334 6.82 28.33 -2.82
N LEU A 335 7.23 27.07 -2.66
CA LEU A 335 8.40 26.50 -3.29
C LEU A 335 8.21 26.44 -4.81
N GLU A 336 9.25 26.83 -5.55
CA GLU A 336 9.24 26.79 -7.01
C GLU A 336 9.00 25.36 -7.53
N GLY A 337 8.12 25.22 -8.53
CA GLY A 337 7.75 23.92 -9.09
C GLY A 337 6.81 23.06 -8.23
N VAL A 338 6.45 23.50 -7.01
CA VAL A 338 5.53 22.77 -6.12
C VAL A 338 4.15 23.43 -6.15
N ASN A 339 3.15 22.72 -6.69
CA ASN A 339 1.76 23.16 -6.67
C ASN A 339 0.94 22.33 -5.68
N VAL A 340 0.37 22.99 -4.67
CA VAL A 340 -0.53 22.35 -3.71
C VAL A 340 -1.98 22.74 -4.03
N PRO A 341 -2.88 21.78 -4.30
CA PRO A 341 -4.29 22.07 -4.54
C PRO A 341 -4.94 22.81 -3.37
N ALA A 342 -5.89 23.70 -3.69
CA ALA A 342 -6.69 24.39 -2.68
C ALA A 342 -7.43 23.37 -1.78
N GLY A 343 -7.39 23.61 -0.48
CA GLY A 343 -8.00 22.74 0.52
C GLY A 343 -8.20 23.45 1.84
N PHE A 344 -8.94 22.80 2.74
CA PHE A 344 -9.14 23.25 4.11
C PHE A 344 -9.17 22.04 5.04
N GLY A 345 -8.77 22.23 6.29
CA GLY A 345 -8.87 21.19 7.31
C GLY A 345 -10.18 21.28 8.07
N VAL A 346 -10.70 20.09 8.38
CA VAL A 346 -11.82 19.89 9.29
C VAL A 346 -11.22 19.57 10.66
N PRO A 347 -11.54 20.34 11.72
CA PRO A 347 -10.94 20.14 13.03
C PRO A 347 -11.41 18.84 13.72
N PHE A 348 -10.62 18.34 14.67
CA PHE A 348 -10.94 17.14 15.46
C PHE A 348 -12.29 17.21 16.18
N PHE A 349 -12.76 18.42 16.49
CA PHE A 349 -14.09 18.69 17.04
C PHE A 349 -15.21 17.89 16.35
N TYR A 350 -15.24 17.86 15.01
CA TYR A 350 -16.31 17.18 14.27
C TYR A 350 -16.26 15.65 14.40
N TYR A 351 -15.06 15.07 14.47
CA TYR A 351 -14.89 13.64 14.75
C TYR A 351 -15.39 13.31 16.16
N VAL A 352 -14.97 14.09 17.16
CA VAL A 352 -15.35 13.88 18.55
C VAL A 352 -16.86 14.02 18.75
N GLN A 353 -17.49 15.02 18.12
CA GLN A 353 -18.95 15.14 18.14
C GLN A 353 -19.64 13.92 17.52
N HIS A 354 -19.17 13.44 16.36
CA HIS A 354 -19.74 12.24 15.73
C HIS A 354 -19.62 11.01 16.63
N MET A 355 -18.49 10.83 17.31
CA MET A 355 -18.27 9.71 18.22
C MET A 355 -19.19 9.79 19.45
N ARG A 356 -19.27 10.95 20.11
CA ARG A 356 -20.06 11.16 21.34
C ARG A 356 -21.56 11.12 21.09
N ALA A 357 -22.04 11.80 20.05
CA ALA A 357 -23.48 11.87 19.74
C ALA A 357 -24.09 10.49 19.42
N ASN A 358 -23.25 9.54 18.98
CA ASN A 358 -23.66 8.18 18.62
C ASN A 358 -23.24 7.13 19.65
N GLY A 359 -22.70 7.53 20.82
CA GLY A 359 -22.23 6.62 21.87
C GLY A 359 -21.09 5.69 21.43
N LEU A 360 -20.36 6.06 20.38
CA LEU A 360 -19.25 5.28 19.82
C LEU A 360 -17.99 5.43 20.67
N ASP A 361 -17.84 6.55 21.38
CA ASP A 361 -16.82 6.78 22.39
C ASP A 361 -16.87 5.73 23.51
N LYS A 362 -18.07 5.47 24.05
CA LYS A 362 -18.28 4.42 25.07
C LYS A 362 -17.99 3.02 24.53
N LYS A 363 -18.32 2.75 23.26
CA LYS A 363 -17.97 1.49 22.59
C LYS A 363 -16.46 1.33 22.45
N VAL A 364 -15.76 2.41 22.12
CA VAL A 364 -14.29 2.44 22.09
C VAL A 364 -13.71 2.17 23.49
N GLU A 365 -14.21 2.82 24.53
CA GLU A 365 -13.75 2.61 25.90
C GLU A 365 -13.92 1.15 26.34
N ALA A 366 -15.11 0.57 26.10
CA ALA A 366 -15.38 -0.84 26.41
C ALA A 366 -14.48 -1.79 25.61
N LEU A 367 -14.25 -1.49 24.32
CA LEU A 367 -13.38 -2.28 23.46
C LEU A 367 -11.92 -2.29 23.97
N LEU A 368 -11.40 -1.12 24.35
CA LEU A 368 -10.02 -0.98 24.82
C LEU A 368 -9.81 -1.53 26.24
N ALA A 369 -10.87 -1.58 27.05
CA ALA A 369 -10.83 -2.15 28.39
C ALA A 369 -10.88 -3.69 28.41
N ASP A 370 -11.37 -4.33 27.33
CA ASP A 370 -11.42 -5.78 27.24
C ASP A 370 -9.99 -6.37 27.18
N PRO A 371 -9.61 -7.29 28.09
CA PRO A 371 -8.28 -7.91 28.07
C PRO A 371 -7.93 -8.57 26.74
N LYS A 372 -8.92 -9.10 26.01
CA LYS A 372 -8.74 -9.72 24.68
C LYS A 372 -8.19 -8.75 23.65
N PHE A 373 -8.42 -7.45 23.83
CA PHE A 373 -7.87 -6.44 22.92
C PHE A 373 -6.35 -6.55 22.84
N LYS A 374 -5.66 -6.87 23.93
CA LYS A 374 -4.20 -7.01 23.96
C LYS A 374 -3.70 -8.41 23.63
N THR A 375 -4.52 -9.44 23.83
CA THR A 375 -4.08 -10.85 23.85
C THR A 375 -4.63 -11.72 22.73
N ASP A 376 -5.60 -11.23 21.96
CA ASP A 376 -6.23 -11.99 20.87
C ASP A 376 -6.38 -11.12 19.62
N ALA A 377 -5.43 -11.26 18.68
CA ALA A 377 -5.43 -10.51 17.42
C ALA A 377 -6.65 -10.82 16.52
N ALA A 378 -7.18 -12.04 16.54
CA ALA A 378 -8.34 -12.42 15.73
C ALA A 378 -9.61 -11.74 16.25
N TRP A 379 -9.80 -11.77 17.57
CA TRP A 379 -10.87 -11.04 18.23
C TRP A 379 -10.71 -9.52 18.04
N ARG A 380 -9.50 -8.96 18.26
CA ARG A 380 -9.20 -7.53 18.06
C ARG A 380 -9.56 -7.08 16.65
N LYS A 381 -9.21 -7.86 15.62
CA LYS A 381 -9.56 -7.57 14.22
C LYS A 381 -11.07 -7.50 14.00
N SER A 382 -11.80 -8.51 14.44
CA SER A 382 -13.27 -8.57 14.29
C SER A 382 -13.98 -7.45 15.06
N ALA A 383 -13.51 -7.16 16.27
CA ALA A 383 -14.07 -6.10 17.11
C ALA A 383 -13.81 -4.70 16.53
N LEU A 384 -12.62 -4.46 15.98
CA LEU A 384 -12.30 -3.22 15.27
C LEU A 384 -13.12 -3.08 13.98
N GLU A 385 -13.33 -4.16 13.23
CA GLU A 385 -14.20 -4.15 12.05
C GLU A 385 -15.64 -3.76 12.42
N THR A 386 -16.17 -4.38 13.49
CA THR A 386 -17.50 -4.04 14.03
C THR A 386 -17.61 -2.56 14.42
N LEU A 387 -16.59 -2.03 15.11
CA LEU A 387 -16.54 -0.60 15.47
C LEU A 387 -16.53 0.29 14.22
N ARG A 388 -15.75 -0.07 13.20
CA ARG A 388 -15.67 0.69 11.94
C ARG A 388 -16.99 0.71 11.19
N GLU A 389 -17.70 -0.42 11.11
CA GLU A 389 -19.05 -0.46 10.53
C GLU A 389 -20.02 0.41 11.34
N ALA A 390 -19.94 0.38 12.67
CA ALA A 390 -20.77 1.25 13.52
C ALA A 390 -20.49 2.75 13.27
N ILE A 391 -19.23 3.16 13.14
CA ILE A 391 -18.85 4.55 12.82
C ILE A 391 -19.42 4.97 11.46
N LYS A 392 -19.38 4.08 10.46
CA LYS A 392 -19.92 4.31 9.11
C LYS A 392 -21.45 4.34 9.05
N ALA A 393 -22.11 3.49 9.83
CA ALA A 393 -23.57 3.42 9.89
C ALA A 393 -24.19 4.58 10.68
N ALA A 394 -23.46 5.13 11.65
CA ALA A 394 -23.93 6.21 12.50
C ALA A 394 -24.38 7.45 11.69
N PRO A 395 -25.53 8.06 12.05
CA PRO A 395 -25.98 9.29 11.42
C PRO A 395 -24.98 10.43 11.66
N ILE A 396 -24.70 11.18 10.60
CA ILE A 396 -23.91 12.40 10.69
C ILE A 396 -24.81 13.58 11.03
N ASP A 397 -24.37 14.43 11.95
CA ASP A 397 -25.06 15.68 12.28
C ASP A 397 -25.21 16.56 11.03
N GLN A 398 -26.45 16.90 10.70
CA GLN A 398 -26.77 17.60 9.46
C GLN A 398 -26.24 19.04 9.46
N ALA A 399 -26.25 19.71 10.61
CA ALA A 399 -25.71 21.07 10.72
C ALA A 399 -24.20 21.11 10.44
N SER A 400 -23.46 20.15 10.99
CA SER A 400 -22.03 19.96 10.71
C SER A 400 -21.77 19.66 9.23
N LEU A 401 -22.55 18.75 8.63
CA LEU A 401 -22.43 18.41 7.22
C LEU A 401 -22.74 19.61 6.31
N ASP A 402 -23.75 20.41 6.64
CA ASP A 402 -24.10 21.63 5.91
C ASP A 402 -22.98 22.67 5.97
N ALA A 403 -22.38 22.89 7.13
CA ALA A 403 -21.27 23.82 7.30
C ALA A 403 -20.05 23.43 6.45
N ILE A 404 -19.69 22.14 6.45
CA ILE A 404 -18.59 21.58 5.65
C ILE A 404 -18.91 21.67 4.17
N TYR A 405 -20.12 21.27 3.75
CA TYR A 405 -20.51 21.31 2.35
C TYR A 405 -20.56 22.73 1.79
N LYS A 406 -21.10 23.68 2.57
CA LYS A 406 -21.07 25.11 2.23
C LYS A 406 -19.64 25.59 2.03
N ARG A 407 -18.70 25.15 2.87
CA ARG A 407 -17.28 25.48 2.74
C ARG A 407 -16.67 24.93 1.44
N VAL A 408 -16.95 23.66 1.12
CA VAL A 408 -16.53 23.03 -0.14
C VAL A 408 -17.05 23.82 -1.35
N LYS A 409 -18.34 24.18 -1.38
CA LYS A 409 -18.90 24.98 -2.47
C LYS A 409 -18.22 26.34 -2.59
N LEU A 410 -18.15 27.10 -1.49
CA LEU A 410 -17.69 28.48 -1.52
C LEU A 410 -16.19 28.64 -1.74
N LYS A 411 -15.37 27.69 -1.30
CA LYS A 411 -13.90 27.80 -1.36
C LYS A 411 -13.23 26.90 -2.36
N LEU A 412 -13.87 25.79 -2.74
CA LEU A 412 -13.33 24.81 -3.68
C LEU A 412 -14.17 24.72 -4.96
N GLY A 413 -15.16 25.59 -5.13
CA GLY A 413 -15.99 25.68 -6.34
C GLY A 413 -16.95 24.51 -6.55
N GLY A 414 -17.15 23.65 -5.53
CA GLY A 414 -18.05 22.49 -5.62
C GLY A 414 -17.57 21.36 -6.53
N LYS A 415 -16.31 21.39 -6.98
CA LYS A 415 -15.66 20.32 -7.75
C LYS A 415 -15.44 19.07 -6.87
N GLY A 416 -15.07 17.95 -7.50
CA GLY A 416 -14.68 16.74 -6.78
C GLY A 416 -13.50 17.00 -5.84
N VAL A 417 -13.62 16.58 -4.59
CA VAL A 417 -12.59 16.75 -3.55
C VAL A 417 -12.02 15.41 -3.10
N PHE A 418 -10.78 15.42 -2.63
CA PHE A 418 -10.23 14.30 -1.86
C PHE A 418 -10.54 14.50 -0.38
N VAL A 419 -11.17 13.53 0.26
CA VAL A 419 -11.37 13.49 1.71
C VAL A 419 -10.29 12.59 2.29
N ARG A 420 -9.37 13.16 3.08
CA ARG A 420 -8.17 12.48 3.58
C ARG A 420 -8.12 12.58 5.09
N SER A 421 -7.60 11.53 5.73
CA SER A 421 -7.26 11.58 7.15
C SER A 421 -6.09 12.54 7.38
N SER A 422 -6.12 13.20 8.54
CA SER A 422 -5.01 13.96 9.08
C SER A 422 -5.13 13.82 10.59
N THR A 423 -4.34 12.93 11.19
CA THR A 423 -4.39 12.63 12.63
C THR A 423 -3.31 13.41 13.38
N ASN A 424 -3.39 13.46 14.70
CA ASN A 424 -2.30 13.95 15.55
C ASN A 424 -1.23 12.86 15.80
N ALA A 425 -1.48 11.63 15.33
CA ALA A 425 -0.58 10.49 15.39
C ALA A 425 -0.21 10.09 13.95
N GLU A 426 0.43 11.00 13.22
CA GLU A 426 0.92 10.79 11.85
C GLU A 426 2.14 11.72 11.64
N ASP A 427 3.12 11.29 10.84
CA ASP A 427 4.33 12.07 10.51
C ASP A 427 5.04 12.70 11.73
N LEU A 428 5.13 11.95 12.83
CA LEU A 428 5.83 12.35 14.05
C LEU A 428 7.29 11.89 14.02
N ALA A 429 8.15 12.57 14.78
CA ALA A 429 9.53 12.12 14.96
C ALA A 429 9.54 10.70 15.56
N GLY A 430 10.08 9.73 14.81
CA GLY A 430 10.09 8.32 15.20
C GLY A 430 8.80 7.54 14.93
N PHE A 431 7.77 8.14 14.30
CA PHE A 431 6.54 7.44 13.90
C PHE A 431 6.00 7.97 12.57
N ASN A 432 6.05 7.15 11.52
CA ASN A 432 5.40 7.45 10.24
C ASN A 432 4.00 6.84 10.19
N GLY A 433 3.03 7.59 9.69
CA GLY A 433 1.63 7.14 9.53
C GLY A 433 1.27 6.72 8.11
N ALA A 434 2.27 6.55 7.24
CA ALA A 434 2.04 6.36 5.81
C ALA A 434 1.24 5.08 5.53
N GLY A 435 0.10 5.23 4.86
CA GLY A 435 -0.77 4.11 4.49
C GLY A 435 -1.61 3.51 5.62
N LEU A 436 -1.58 4.08 6.84
CA LEU A 436 -2.39 3.56 7.95
C LEU A 436 -3.89 3.84 7.77
N TYR A 437 -4.21 4.99 7.17
CA TYR A 437 -5.56 5.53 7.09
C TYR A 437 -6.08 5.57 5.65
N ASP A 438 -7.39 5.70 5.50
CA ASP A 438 -8.05 5.65 4.19
C ASP A 438 -8.20 7.07 3.59
N THR A 439 -8.29 7.14 2.27
CA THR A 439 -8.57 8.37 1.51
C THR A 439 -9.68 8.08 0.51
N VAL A 440 -10.66 8.98 0.42
CA VAL A 440 -11.75 8.89 -0.55
C VAL A 440 -11.55 9.96 -1.61
N ALA A 441 -11.35 9.53 -2.86
CA ALA A 441 -11.07 10.42 -3.98
C ALA A 441 -12.35 10.89 -4.68
N ASN A 442 -12.26 12.04 -5.36
CA ASN A 442 -13.28 12.56 -6.27
C ASN A 442 -14.71 12.61 -5.69
N VAL A 443 -14.84 13.07 -4.44
CA VAL A 443 -16.11 13.15 -3.75
C VAL A 443 -16.87 14.40 -4.18
N VAL A 444 -18.09 14.23 -4.69
CA VAL A 444 -18.94 15.32 -5.20
C VAL A 444 -20.30 15.28 -4.51
N GLY A 445 -20.74 16.43 -3.99
CA GLY A 445 -22.07 16.58 -3.38
C GLY A 445 -22.11 16.34 -1.86
N LYS A 446 -23.18 16.83 -1.21
CA LYS A 446 -23.32 16.85 0.25
C LYS A 446 -23.31 15.45 0.86
N LYS A 447 -24.19 14.56 0.39
CA LYS A 447 -24.32 13.20 0.92
C LYS A 447 -23.01 12.39 0.74
N PRO A 448 -22.38 12.35 -0.44
CA PRO A 448 -21.09 11.67 -0.60
C PRO A 448 -19.97 12.23 0.29
N ILE A 449 -19.94 13.54 0.57
CA ILE A 449 -18.98 14.12 1.53
C ILE A 449 -19.20 13.55 2.93
N GLY A 450 -20.44 13.47 3.40
CA GLY A 450 -20.75 12.87 4.69
C GLY A 450 -20.32 11.41 4.79
N GLU A 451 -20.60 10.61 3.75
CA GLU A 451 -20.17 9.20 3.70
C GLU A 451 -18.64 9.07 3.68
N ALA A 452 -17.96 9.90 2.88
CA ALA A 452 -16.50 9.90 2.80
C ALA A 452 -15.85 10.29 4.14
N MET A 453 -16.41 11.26 4.87
CA MET A 453 -15.95 11.62 6.20
C MET A 453 -16.04 10.46 7.18
N LYS A 454 -17.17 9.74 7.20
CA LYS A 454 -17.34 8.56 8.07
C LYS A 454 -16.37 7.43 7.72
N VAL A 455 -16.09 7.21 6.44
CA VAL A 455 -15.05 6.25 5.99
C VAL A 455 -13.68 6.64 6.54
N VAL A 456 -13.29 7.91 6.38
CA VAL A 456 -12.00 8.42 6.87
C VAL A 456 -11.91 8.35 8.40
N TRP A 457 -12.98 8.70 9.13
CA TRP A 457 -13.03 8.58 10.59
C TRP A 457 -12.95 7.13 11.06
N ALA A 458 -13.66 6.22 10.41
CA ALA A 458 -13.56 4.79 10.70
C ALA A 458 -12.13 4.26 10.44
N SER A 459 -11.41 4.81 9.47
CA SER A 459 -10.05 4.37 9.15
C SER A 459 -9.04 4.59 10.27
N VAL A 460 -9.33 5.48 11.23
CA VAL A 460 -8.53 5.63 12.45
C VAL A 460 -8.44 4.32 13.22
N TRP A 461 -9.48 3.49 13.14
CA TRP A 461 -9.61 2.19 13.79
C TRP A 461 -9.28 1.01 12.87
N ASN A 462 -8.62 1.25 11.74
CA ASN A 462 -8.03 0.17 10.94
C ASN A 462 -7.10 -0.67 11.83
N LEU A 463 -7.12 -2.01 11.70
CA LEU A 463 -6.23 -2.89 12.46
C LEU A 463 -4.77 -2.44 12.34
N ARG A 464 -4.31 -2.18 11.11
CA ARG A 464 -2.96 -1.66 10.85
C ARG A 464 -2.66 -0.34 11.56
N ALA A 465 -3.65 0.55 11.66
CA ALA A 465 -3.48 1.86 12.30
C ALA A 465 -3.46 1.75 13.83
N VAL A 466 -4.29 0.86 14.41
CA VAL A 466 -4.30 0.56 15.84
C VAL A 466 -3.01 -0.11 16.23
N ASP A 467 -2.64 -1.23 15.59
CA ASP A 467 -1.42 -1.99 15.92
C ASP A 467 -0.16 -1.12 15.76
N ALA A 468 -0.13 -0.24 14.75
CA ALA A 468 0.96 0.71 14.57
C ALA A 468 1.04 1.69 15.73
N ARG A 469 -0.05 2.35 16.14
CA ARG A 469 0.00 3.29 17.28
C ARG A 469 0.48 2.58 18.54
N GLU A 470 -0.12 1.43 18.82
CA GLU A 470 0.13 0.65 20.02
C GLU A 470 1.57 0.08 20.09
N ALA A 471 2.23 -0.11 18.94
CA ALA A 471 3.65 -0.49 18.87
C ALA A 471 4.59 0.64 19.29
N PHE A 472 4.16 1.90 19.19
CA PHE A 472 4.95 3.11 19.47
C PHE A 472 4.53 3.83 20.77
N GLY A 473 3.81 3.11 21.65
CA GLY A 473 3.28 3.61 22.92
C GLY A 473 1.94 4.28 22.73
#